data_AF-A0A8J4TZF3-F1
#
_entry.id   AF-A0A8J4TZF3-F1
#
_cell.length_a   1.000
_cell.length_b   1.000
_cell.length_c   1.000
_cell.angle_alpha   90.00
_cell.angle_beta   90.00
_cell.angle_gamma   90.00
#
_symmetry.space_group_name_H-M   'P 1'
#
loop_
_entity.id
_entity.type
_entity.pdbx_description
1 polymer ?
#
loop_
_entity_poly.entity_id
_entity_poly.type
_entity_poly.pdbx_seq_one_letter_code
_entity_poly.pdbx_strand_id
1 'polypeptide(L)'
;MNGKVIPHTPMAVDCWQLRKCSHVRLFFLSHMHSDHTSGLTSTWSHRPIYCSPLTAKLLKLKLQVNEKWIWPLEVGEPHMLPLDDIGKEKLTVTLIDANHCPGAVMFFFEGYFGTILYTGDFRYIPSMLREPCLRNNTTIDVLYLDNTNCDPTRSIPTRQRACQQIKEIIRAHPNYAVVI
;
A
#
# COMPACT_ATOMS: atom_id res chain seq x y z
N MET A 1 5.05 -8.56 10.69
CA MET A 1 4.79 -8.78 9.25
C MET A 1 3.33 -8.47 9.04
N ASN A 2 3.05 -7.38 8.32
CA ASN A 2 1.71 -6.82 8.19
C ASN A 2 1.07 -7.10 6.82
N GLY A 3 1.63 -8.07 6.08
CA GLY A 3 1.10 -8.53 4.80
C GLY A 3 0.16 -9.72 4.90
N LYS A 4 -0.58 -9.93 3.81
CA LYS A 4 -1.64 -10.94 3.72
C LYS A 4 -1.67 -11.58 2.33
N VAL A 5 -1.89 -12.89 2.29
CA VAL A 5 -2.37 -13.58 1.09
C VAL A 5 -3.89 -13.46 1.08
N ILE A 6 -4.47 -12.90 0.02
CA ILE A 6 -5.90 -12.65 -0.07
C ILE A 6 -6.61 -14.00 -0.35
N PRO A 7 -7.47 -14.50 0.57
CA PRO A 7 -8.10 -15.81 0.42
C PRO A 7 -8.91 -15.93 -0.88
N HIS A 8 -8.93 -17.13 -1.47
CA HIS A 8 -9.65 -17.43 -2.70
C HIS A 8 -9.22 -16.61 -3.92
N THR A 9 -8.03 -16.00 -3.88
CA THR A 9 -7.43 -15.26 -5.00
C THR A 9 -5.96 -15.65 -5.17
N PRO A 10 -5.34 -15.43 -6.35
CA PRO A 10 -3.90 -15.62 -6.55
C PRO A 10 -3.08 -14.37 -6.16
N MET A 11 -3.56 -13.55 -5.22
CA MET A 11 -2.94 -12.27 -4.85
C MET A 11 -2.33 -12.28 -3.44
N ALA A 12 -1.23 -11.57 -3.29
CA ALA A 12 -0.66 -11.23 -1.99
C ALA A 12 -0.28 -9.75 -1.93
N VAL A 13 -0.55 -9.12 -0.79
CA VAL A 13 -0.14 -7.74 -0.50
C VAL A 13 0.84 -7.78 0.68
N ASP A 14 2.01 -7.15 0.52
CA ASP A 14 3.06 -7.01 1.54
C ASP A 14 3.57 -8.34 2.13
N CYS A 15 3.41 -9.45 1.40
CA CYS A 15 3.73 -10.80 1.87
C CYS A 15 4.70 -11.53 0.94
N TRP A 16 5.90 -11.83 1.45
CA TRP A 16 7.05 -12.31 0.67
C TRP A 16 7.51 -13.72 1.06
N GLN A 17 6.80 -14.39 1.96
CA GLN A 17 7.15 -15.74 2.42
C GLN A 17 6.73 -16.80 1.39
N LEU A 18 7.60 -17.09 0.43
CA LEU A 18 7.32 -18.00 -0.71
C LEU A 18 6.71 -19.35 -0.32
N ARG A 19 7.10 -19.94 0.84
CA ARG A 19 6.54 -21.20 1.34
C ARG A 19 5.01 -21.14 1.55
N LYS A 20 4.46 -19.96 1.83
CA LYS A 20 3.02 -19.72 2.02
C LYS A 20 2.33 -19.21 0.76
N CYS A 21 3.10 -18.90 -0.29
CA CYS A 21 2.64 -18.18 -1.48
C CYS A 21 2.75 -19.02 -2.78
N SER A 22 2.78 -20.35 -2.71
CA SER A 22 2.97 -21.22 -3.89
C SER A 22 1.90 -21.06 -4.98
N HIS A 23 0.67 -20.72 -4.59
CA HIS A 23 -0.46 -20.44 -5.49
C HIS A 23 -0.58 -18.96 -5.90
N VAL A 24 0.17 -18.07 -5.25
CA VAL A 24 0.15 -16.63 -5.55
C VAL A 24 0.85 -16.38 -6.90
N ARG A 25 0.29 -15.45 -7.67
CA ARG A 25 0.78 -15.04 -8.99
C ARG A 25 1.06 -13.54 -9.04
N LEU A 26 0.27 -12.74 -8.33
CA LEU A 26 0.41 -11.29 -8.27
C LEU A 26 0.83 -10.87 -6.86
N PHE A 27 1.92 -10.12 -6.78
CA PHE A 27 2.45 -9.56 -5.55
C PHE A 27 2.34 -8.05 -5.59
N PHE A 28 1.76 -7.47 -4.54
CA PHE A 28 1.59 -6.03 -4.40
C PHE A 28 2.38 -5.53 -3.20
N LEU A 29 3.05 -4.40 -3.33
CA LEU A 29 3.73 -3.71 -2.23
C LEU A 29 3.09 -2.34 -2.00
N SER A 30 2.46 -2.16 -0.85
CA SER A 30 1.79 -0.90 -0.48
C SER A 30 2.79 0.24 -0.29
N HIS A 31 3.88 0.00 0.44
CA HIS A 31 4.92 0.98 0.73
C HIS A 31 6.21 0.34 1.29
N MET A 32 7.25 1.15 1.52
CA MET A 32 8.62 0.67 1.81
C MET A 32 8.98 0.50 3.29
N HIS A 33 8.02 0.49 4.23
CA HIS A 33 8.37 0.18 5.61
C HIS A 33 8.82 -1.28 5.77
N SER A 34 9.71 -1.52 6.74
CA SER A 34 10.43 -2.79 6.90
C SER A 34 9.51 -3.97 7.25
N ASP A 35 8.44 -3.72 7.98
CA ASP A 35 7.43 -4.69 8.38
C ASP A 35 6.50 -5.10 7.23
N HIS A 36 6.44 -4.30 6.16
CA HIS A 36 5.76 -4.58 4.89
C HIS A 36 6.69 -5.18 3.82
N THR A 37 8.02 -5.09 4.00
CA THR A 37 9.03 -5.65 3.09
C THR A 37 9.79 -6.83 3.71
N SER A 38 9.31 -7.34 4.85
CA SER A 38 9.96 -8.43 5.59
C SER A 38 10.06 -9.72 4.74
N GLY A 39 11.29 -10.08 4.35
CA GLY A 39 11.57 -11.23 3.49
C GLY A 39 11.70 -10.90 2.01
N LEU A 40 11.47 -9.64 1.60
CA LEU A 40 11.75 -9.14 0.26
C LEU A 40 13.19 -8.63 0.19
N THR A 41 13.98 -9.20 -0.71
CA THR A 41 15.41 -8.90 -0.86
C THR A 41 15.81 -8.83 -2.33
N SER A 42 17.06 -8.47 -2.61
CA SER A 42 17.64 -8.44 -3.96
C SER A 42 17.58 -9.79 -4.70
N THR A 43 17.43 -10.90 -3.98
CA THR A 43 17.32 -12.25 -4.57
C THR A 43 15.92 -12.58 -5.09
N TRP A 44 14.96 -11.66 -4.96
CA TRP A 44 13.62 -11.84 -5.49
C TRP A 44 13.66 -12.13 -6.99
N SER A 45 13.15 -13.30 -7.38
CA SER A 45 13.23 -13.79 -8.76
C SER A 45 11.99 -14.56 -9.20
N HIS A 46 10.88 -14.38 -8.49
CA HIS A 46 9.73 -15.27 -8.61
C HIS A 46 8.66 -14.76 -9.56
N ARG A 47 8.12 -13.56 -9.29
CA ARG A 47 6.99 -12.95 -10.01
C ARG A 47 7.09 -11.41 -9.96
N PRO A 48 6.39 -10.69 -10.85
CA PRO A 48 6.28 -9.24 -10.79
C PRO A 48 5.74 -8.72 -9.45
N ILE A 49 6.25 -7.56 -9.04
CA ILE A 49 5.85 -6.80 -7.87
C ILE A 49 5.20 -5.51 -8.36
N TYR A 50 3.91 -5.37 -8.10
CA TYR A 50 3.12 -4.20 -8.42
C TYR A 50 3.13 -3.21 -7.27
N CYS A 51 3.47 -1.96 -7.55
CA CYS A 51 3.57 -0.90 -6.53
C CYS A 51 3.47 0.48 -7.17
N SER A 52 3.47 1.55 -6.37
CA SER A 52 3.51 2.92 -6.90
C SER A 52 4.86 3.24 -7.56
N PRO A 53 4.95 4.24 -8.46
CA PRO A 53 6.20 4.60 -9.12
C PRO A 53 7.30 5.03 -8.14
N LEU A 54 6.93 5.67 -7.02
CA LEU A 54 7.90 6.06 -5.99
C LEU A 54 8.38 4.86 -5.19
N THR A 55 7.48 3.94 -4.82
CA THR A 55 7.85 2.68 -4.17
C THR A 55 8.77 1.85 -5.05
N ALA A 56 8.52 1.78 -6.36
CA ALA A 56 9.39 1.10 -7.33
C ALA A 56 10.84 1.64 -7.32
N LYS A 57 11.00 2.97 -7.32
CA LYS A 57 12.32 3.63 -7.23
C LYS A 57 13.04 3.26 -5.93
N LEU A 58 12.32 3.30 -4.81
CA LEU A 58 12.87 2.95 -3.49
C LEU A 58 13.21 1.47 -3.38
N LEU A 59 12.41 0.58 -3.96
CA LEU A 59 12.66 -0.86 -3.98
C LEU A 59 13.99 -1.18 -4.67
N LYS A 60 14.21 -0.59 -5.85
CA LYS A 60 15.47 -0.69 -6.61
C LYS A 60 16.64 -0.11 -5.81
N LEU A 61 16.47 1.07 -5.21
CA LEU A 61 17.56 1.77 -4.51
C LEU A 61 17.94 1.12 -3.18
N LYS A 62 16.96 0.67 -2.38
CA LYS A 62 17.15 0.24 -0.99
C LYS A 62 17.23 -1.26 -0.83
N LEU A 63 16.42 -2.03 -1.56
CA LEU A 63 16.41 -3.50 -1.50
C LEU A 63 17.11 -4.15 -2.68
N GLN A 64 17.50 -3.37 -3.69
CA GLN A 64 18.24 -3.84 -4.87
C GLN A 64 17.54 -4.98 -5.60
N VAL A 65 16.21 -4.99 -5.56
CA VAL A 65 15.40 -5.93 -6.35
C VAL A 65 15.66 -5.65 -7.83
N ASN A 66 15.81 -6.71 -8.63
CA ASN A 66 16.04 -6.58 -10.06
C ASN A 66 14.83 -5.90 -10.73
N GLU A 67 15.10 -4.83 -11.49
CA GLU A 67 14.09 -3.99 -12.15
C GLU A 67 13.11 -4.75 -13.03
N LYS A 68 13.52 -5.89 -13.62
CA LYS A 68 12.62 -6.72 -14.43
C LYS A 68 11.39 -7.25 -13.64
N TRP A 69 11.49 -7.30 -12.31
CA TRP A 69 10.41 -7.73 -11.42
C TRP A 69 9.63 -6.57 -10.81
N ILE A 70 10.01 -5.31 -11.05
CA ILE A 70 9.38 -4.14 -10.43
C ILE A 70 8.47 -3.50 -11.47
N TRP A 71 7.16 -3.63 -11.28
CA TRP A 71 6.17 -3.21 -12.26
C TRP A 71 5.35 -2.07 -11.65
N PRO A 72 5.79 -0.81 -11.80
CA PRO A 72 5.07 0.34 -11.25
C PRO A 72 3.73 0.53 -11.93
N LEU A 73 2.72 0.91 -11.15
CA LEU A 73 1.38 1.26 -11.61
C LEU A 73 1.09 2.72 -11.23
N GLU A 74 0.61 3.52 -12.19
CA GLU A 74 0.28 4.92 -11.92
C GLU A 74 -0.88 5.06 -10.91
N VAL A 75 -0.73 5.98 -9.97
CA VAL A 75 -1.71 6.21 -8.89
C VAL A 75 -2.90 6.97 -9.45
N GLY A 76 -4.11 6.53 -9.11
CA GLY A 76 -5.37 7.10 -9.57
C GLY A 76 -5.87 6.54 -10.90
N GLU A 77 -5.08 5.70 -11.58
CA GLU A 77 -5.46 5.07 -12.84
C GLU A 77 -5.88 3.60 -12.62
N PRO A 78 -6.91 3.09 -13.32
CA PRO A 78 -7.27 1.69 -13.31
C PRO A 78 -6.33 0.87 -14.21
N HIS A 79 -5.77 -0.21 -13.66
CA HIS A 79 -4.85 -1.11 -14.36
C HIS A 79 -5.45 -2.51 -14.45
N MET A 80 -5.54 -3.05 -15.67
CA MET A 80 -6.05 -4.41 -15.89
C MET A 80 -4.90 -5.41 -15.90
N LEU A 81 -4.93 -6.39 -14.98
CA LEU A 81 -3.87 -7.39 -14.81
C LEU A 81 -4.42 -8.81 -15.01
N PRO A 82 -3.67 -9.71 -15.66
CA PRO A 82 -4.07 -11.11 -15.76
C PRO A 82 -3.95 -11.81 -14.40
N LEU A 83 -4.97 -12.57 -14.02
CA LEU A 83 -4.99 -13.39 -12.79
C LEU A 83 -4.33 -14.76 -12.98
N ASP A 84 -4.20 -15.21 -14.22
CA ASP A 84 -3.62 -16.49 -14.60
C ASP A 84 -2.58 -16.36 -15.72
N ASP A 85 -1.77 -17.41 -15.92
CA ASP A 85 -0.68 -17.41 -16.90
C ASP A 85 -1.17 -17.44 -18.37
N ILE A 86 -2.46 -17.71 -18.61
CA ILE A 86 -3.08 -17.77 -19.96
C ILE A 86 -3.91 -16.52 -20.29
N GLY A 87 -4.05 -15.58 -19.35
CA GLY A 87 -4.81 -14.34 -19.47
C GLY A 87 -6.33 -14.51 -19.56
N LYS A 88 -6.89 -15.64 -19.11
CA LYS A 88 -8.34 -15.91 -19.22
C LYS A 88 -9.12 -15.08 -18.20
N GLU A 89 -8.69 -15.10 -16.95
CA GLU A 89 -9.23 -14.27 -15.89
C GLU A 89 -8.40 -13.00 -15.71
N LYS A 90 -9.06 -11.87 -15.43
CA LYS A 90 -8.41 -10.58 -15.20
C LYS A 90 -8.98 -9.90 -13.96
N LEU A 91 -8.16 -9.03 -13.36
CA LEU A 91 -8.59 -8.10 -12.34
C LEU A 91 -8.33 -6.66 -12.82
N THR A 92 -9.10 -5.72 -12.31
CA THR A 92 -8.77 -4.29 -12.35
C THR A 92 -8.24 -3.90 -10.98
N VAL A 93 -7.12 -3.19 -10.94
CA VAL A 93 -6.58 -2.59 -9.71
C VAL A 93 -6.41 -1.09 -9.92
N THR A 94 -6.94 -0.30 -9.00
CA THR A 94 -6.68 1.14 -8.92
C THR A 94 -5.85 1.42 -7.66
N LEU A 95 -4.71 2.07 -7.81
CA LEU A 95 -3.91 2.53 -6.68
C LEU A 95 -4.47 3.87 -6.19
N ILE A 96 -4.68 4.02 -4.89
CA ILE A 96 -5.15 5.26 -4.28
C ILE A 96 -4.08 5.74 -3.31
N ASP A 97 -3.80 7.04 -3.24
CA ASP A 97 -2.87 7.58 -2.25
C ASP A 97 -3.33 7.22 -0.81
N ALA A 98 -2.50 6.50 -0.08
CA ALA A 98 -2.79 6.12 1.31
C ALA A 98 -2.55 7.26 2.30
N ASN A 99 -1.93 8.36 1.85
CA ASN A 99 -1.60 9.51 2.66
C ASN A 99 -0.81 9.09 3.92
N HIS A 100 0.05 8.08 3.85
CA HIS A 100 0.84 7.57 4.98
C HIS A 100 2.27 8.10 4.96
N CYS A 101 3.05 7.63 3.99
CA CYS A 101 4.41 8.07 3.69
C CYS A 101 4.56 8.24 2.17
N PRO A 102 5.68 8.81 1.67
CA PRO A 102 5.91 8.93 0.24
C PRO A 102 5.83 7.56 -0.47
N GLY A 103 4.96 7.45 -1.47
CA GLY A 103 4.77 6.25 -2.28
C GLY A 103 3.77 5.24 -1.71
N ALA A 104 3.21 5.49 -0.52
CA ALA A 104 2.22 4.61 0.07
C ALA A 104 0.88 4.65 -0.66
N VAL A 105 0.35 3.47 -0.96
CA VAL A 105 -0.91 3.32 -1.69
C VAL A 105 -1.84 2.30 -1.02
N MET A 106 -3.13 2.60 -1.10
CA MET A 106 -4.20 1.61 -0.97
C MET A 106 -4.40 0.94 -2.33
N PHE A 107 -4.90 -0.30 -2.32
CA PHE A 107 -5.28 -1.01 -3.52
C PHE A 107 -6.78 -1.25 -3.55
N PHE A 108 -7.44 -0.79 -4.61
CA PHE A 108 -8.83 -1.10 -4.91
C PHE A 108 -8.87 -2.16 -6.01
N PHE A 109 -9.22 -3.39 -5.65
CA PHE A 109 -9.25 -4.54 -6.55
C PHE A 109 -10.68 -4.89 -6.94
N GLU A 110 -10.87 -5.17 -8.23
CA GLU A 110 -12.12 -5.61 -8.81
C GLU A 110 -11.87 -6.86 -9.67
N GLY A 111 -12.64 -7.93 -9.48
CA GLY A 111 -12.50 -9.17 -10.24
C GLY A 111 -13.62 -10.17 -9.97
N TYR A 112 -13.42 -11.44 -10.33
CA TYR A 112 -14.41 -12.50 -10.08
C TYR A 112 -14.76 -12.65 -8.58
N PHE A 113 -13.88 -12.20 -7.71
CA PHE A 113 -14.00 -12.23 -6.25
C PHE A 113 -14.77 -11.04 -5.67
N GLY A 114 -15.36 -10.20 -6.51
CA GLY A 114 -16.01 -8.96 -6.10
C GLY A 114 -15.01 -7.81 -5.95
N THR A 115 -15.28 -6.93 -4.99
CA THR A 115 -14.53 -5.70 -4.75
C THR A 115 -13.79 -5.75 -3.41
N ILE A 116 -12.48 -5.56 -3.43
CA ILE A 116 -11.63 -5.56 -2.24
C ILE A 116 -10.90 -4.23 -2.13
N LEU A 117 -11.02 -3.55 -0.98
CA LEU A 117 -10.17 -2.42 -0.64
C LEU A 117 -9.12 -2.87 0.38
N TYR A 118 -7.85 -2.69 0.05
CA TYR A 118 -6.72 -2.96 0.93
C TYR A 118 -6.00 -1.65 1.24
N THR A 119 -6.04 -1.19 2.49
CA THR A 119 -5.53 0.15 2.82
C THR A 119 -4.00 0.24 2.83
N GLY A 120 -3.30 -0.89 3.02
CA GLY A 120 -1.92 -0.82 3.53
C GLY A 120 -1.93 -0.08 4.86
N ASP A 121 -0.82 0.57 5.20
CA ASP A 121 -0.86 1.63 6.21
C ASP A 121 -1.42 2.91 5.58
N PHE A 122 -2.38 3.54 6.24
CA PHE A 122 -3.02 4.74 5.70
C PHE A 122 -3.36 5.76 6.78
N ARG A 123 -3.60 6.99 6.34
CA ARG A 123 -4.20 8.01 7.21
C ARG A 123 -5.35 8.70 6.50
N TYR A 124 -6.56 8.32 6.91
CA TYR A 124 -7.80 8.83 6.35
C TYR A 124 -7.85 10.36 6.26
N ILE A 125 -8.32 10.85 5.11
CA ILE A 125 -8.78 12.21 4.88
C ILE A 125 -10.08 12.18 4.07
N PRO A 126 -11.02 13.13 4.26
CA PRO A 126 -12.33 13.09 3.57
C PRO A 126 -12.28 13.09 2.04
N SER A 127 -11.18 13.54 1.44
CA SER A 127 -11.00 13.50 -0.02
C SER A 127 -10.88 12.07 -0.57
N MET A 128 -10.45 11.10 0.23
CA MET A 128 -10.36 9.70 -0.20
C MET A 128 -11.72 9.14 -0.64
N LEU A 129 -12.81 9.54 0.01
CA LEU A 129 -14.17 9.13 -0.41
C LEU A 129 -14.62 9.78 -1.73
N ARG A 130 -13.86 10.75 -2.22
CA ARG A 130 -14.08 11.39 -3.53
C ARG A 130 -13.16 10.83 -4.59
N GLU A 131 -12.44 9.74 -4.35
CA GLU A 131 -11.71 9.06 -5.41
C GLU A 131 -12.68 8.47 -6.44
N PRO A 132 -12.46 8.63 -7.76
CA PRO A 132 -13.41 8.22 -8.79
C PRO A 132 -13.86 6.76 -8.66
N CYS A 133 -12.95 5.85 -8.31
CA CYS A 133 -13.23 4.42 -8.11
C CYS A 133 -14.14 4.13 -6.90
N LEU A 134 -14.23 5.05 -5.93
CA LEU A 134 -15.05 4.91 -4.72
C LEU A 134 -16.37 5.69 -4.78
N ARG A 135 -16.59 6.55 -5.79
CA ARG A 135 -17.76 7.45 -5.85
C ARG A 135 -19.08 6.77 -6.20
N ASN A 136 -19.07 5.62 -6.87
CA ASN A 136 -20.25 5.10 -7.58
C ASN A 136 -21.18 4.21 -6.74
N ASN A 137 -21.25 4.40 -5.41
CA ASN A 137 -21.91 3.45 -4.49
C ASN A 137 -21.40 2.01 -4.69
N THR A 138 -20.14 1.86 -5.11
CA THR A 138 -19.53 0.54 -5.30
C THR A 138 -19.53 -0.17 -3.94
N THR A 139 -20.15 -1.34 -3.89
CA THR A 139 -20.12 -2.16 -2.67
C THR A 139 -18.71 -2.70 -2.51
N ILE A 140 -18.08 -2.42 -1.37
CA ILE A 140 -16.81 -3.03 -0.99
C ILE A 140 -17.15 -4.31 -0.22
N ASP A 141 -16.88 -5.46 -0.82
CA ASP A 141 -17.19 -6.76 -0.22
C ASP A 141 -16.23 -7.08 0.94
N VAL A 142 -14.96 -6.70 0.80
CA VAL A 142 -13.93 -6.92 1.82
C VAL A 142 -13.04 -5.69 1.98
N LEU A 143 -12.87 -5.25 3.23
CA LEU A 143 -11.94 -4.20 3.62
C LEU A 143 -10.81 -4.79 4.47
N TYR A 144 -9.58 -4.73 3.96
CA TYR A 144 -8.37 -4.94 4.75
C TYR A 144 -7.91 -3.58 5.28
N LEU A 145 -8.10 -3.38 6.59
CA LEU A 145 -7.96 -2.09 7.25
C LEU A 145 -6.70 -2.02 8.11
N ASP A 146 -5.95 -0.92 8.00
CA ASP A 146 -4.99 -0.48 9.00
C ASP A 146 -5.70 -0.22 10.33
N ASN A 147 -5.49 -1.12 11.27
CA ASN A 147 -6.05 -1.06 12.61
C ASN A 147 -5.01 -0.62 13.66
N THR A 148 -3.86 -0.07 13.26
CA THR A 148 -2.76 0.33 14.17
C THR A 148 -3.24 1.23 15.31
N ASN A 149 -4.20 2.11 15.03
CA ASN A 149 -4.76 3.05 15.99
C ASN A 149 -6.26 2.83 16.24
N CYS A 150 -6.77 1.60 16.04
CA CYS A 150 -8.17 1.25 16.25
C CYS A 150 -8.48 1.06 17.75
N ASP A 151 -8.27 2.13 18.53
CA ASP A 151 -8.51 2.19 19.96
C ASP A 151 -9.41 3.40 20.27
N PRO A 152 -10.65 3.19 20.75
CA PRO A 152 -11.59 4.28 21.01
C PRO A 152 -11.14 5.23 22.14
N THR A 153 -10.20 4.80 22.98
CA THR A 153 -9.67 5.62 24.08
C THR A 153 -8.57 6.58 23.61
N ARG A 154 -8.05 6.38 22.40
CA ARG A 154 -6.90 7.12 21.88
C ARG A 154 -7.34 8.20 20.89
N SER A 155 -7.24 9.46 21.32
CA SER A 155 -7.41 10.61 20.43
C SER A 155 -6.08 10.99 19.79
N ILE A 156 -6.06 11.11 18.46
CA ILE A 156 -4.87 11.52 17.69
C ILE A 156 -5.19 12.86 17.01
N PRO A 157 -4.39 13.92 17.23
CA PRO A 157 -4.62 15.21 16.57
C PRO A 157 -4.40 15.10 15.05
N THR A 158 -5.00 16.02 14.29
CA THR A 158 -4.70 16.14 12.85
C THR A 158 -3.21 16.42 12.61
N ARG A 159 -2.68 16.05 11.43
CA ARG A 159 -1.30 16.39 11.06
C ARG A 159 -1.02 17.88 11.16
N GLN A 160 -1.98 18.71 10.73
CA GLN A 160 -1.87 20.16 10.79
C GLN A 160 -1.73 20.65 12.24
N ARG A 161 -2.55 20.13 13.16
CA ARG A 161 -2.49 20.51 14.57
C ARG A 161 -1.18 20.04 15.23
N ALA A 162 -0.77 18.79 15.00
CA ALA A 162 0.50 18.28 15.52
C ALA A 162 1.71 19.06 14.99
N CYS A 163 1.74 19.37 13.69
CA CYS A 163 2.78 20.18 13.06
C CYS A 163 2.84 21.60 13.65
N GLN A 164 1.68 22.22 13.88
CA GLN A 164 1.61 23.53 14.50
C GLN A 164 2.17 23.52 15.94
N GLN A 165 1.85 22.49 16.73
CA GLN A 165 2.43 22.29 18.07
C GLN A 165 3.96 22.13 18.02
N ILE A 166 4.48 21.34 17.07
CA ILE A 166 5.94 21.19 16.87
C ILE A 166 6.58 22.54 16.54
N LYS A 167 5.97 23.32 15.64
CA LYS A 167 6.48 24.66 15.26
C LYS A 167 6.51 25.62 16.44
N GLU A 168 5.50 25.60 17.29
CA GLU A 168 5.44 26.42 18.50
C GLU A 168 6.57 26.07 19.47
N ILE A 169 6.81 24.77 19.70
CA ILE A 169 7.91 24.30 20.54
C ILE A 169 9.26 24.76 19.98
N ILE A 170 9.51 24.58 18.67
CA ILE A 170 10.77 25.01 18.04
C ILE A 170 10.98 26.52 18.19
N ARG A 171 9.94 27.33 17.93
CA ARG A 171 10.02 28.80 18.05
C ARG A 171 10.28 29.28 19.47
N ALA A 172 9.77 28.56 20.47
CA ALA A 172 10.00 28.88 21.88
C ALA A 172 11.44 28.59 22.33
N HIS A 173 12.23 27.83 21.55
CA HIS A 173 13.59 27.39 21.90
C HIS A 173 14.61 27.79 20.81
N PRO A 174 14.78 29.08 20.49
CA PRO A 174 15.58 29.53 19.35
C PRO A 174 17.08 29.22 19.44
N ASN A 175 17.59 28.96 20.65
CA ASN A 175 19.01 28.70 20.90
C ASN A 175 19.34 27.19 20.94
N TYR A 176 18.37 26.32 20.65
CA TYR A 176 18.56 24.86 20.68
C TYR A 176 18.67 24.33 19.26
N ALA A 177 19.60 23.40 19.05
CA ALA A 177 19.59 22.57 17.85
C ALA A 177 18.38 21.62 17.92
N VAL A 178 17.63 21.54 16.83
CA VAL A 178 16.46 20.65 16.71
C VAL A 178 16.86 19.41 15.93
N VAL A 179 16.65 18.24 16.52
CA VAL A 179 16.83 16.92 15.88
C VAL A 179 15.45 16.27 15.79
N ILE A 180 15.06 15.82 14.59
CA ILE A 180 13.76 15.18 14.29
C ILE A 180 14.02 13.77 13.76
#